data_AF-A0A9W8UH43-F1
#
_entry.id   AF-A0A9W8UH43-F1
#
_cell.length_a   1.000
_cell.length_b   1.000
_cell.length_c   1.000
_cell.angle_alpha   90.00
_cell.angle_beta   90.00
_cell.angle_gamma   90.00
#
_symmetry.space_group_name_H-M   'P 1'
#
loop_
_entity.id
_entity.type
_entity.pdbx_description
1 polymer ?
#
loop_
_entity_poly.entity_id
_entity_poly.type
_entity_poly.pdbx_seq_one_letter_code
_entity_poly.pdbx_strand_id
1 'polypeptide(L)'
;MDEKRAIADQQTGADSNELVAAFVVIRSLLGGVDKVIDWGLLARLFPTVGLPSLRRFWARIRKEKASFLSKATQDFQESLIAAIQADEIAIPDYERPLDYDWEGLIRWAMRHPNQEQLHLPRLREKFHQEFKLDDDANNSEDWKEKFFHPQSSVYSRFEAATLQPGSLTIAEVTQQSKVQPTLGTVDIARSWIRSLCCTSETEYTPQDVKERFSMLSQDTSQRNNLVLKTAIEQLTRERVICKSKRAPFGGRPYKLHEGYTSVLAKVAHRQKYLDAVAFKNDLDKAFQTTNERIRITAATVPNIPFGFEPGNYESRKYPKSYYHMDLDIQSTQSYLFNEDIDILQVAQRVGPPREGRTREIPQWVDFFGKLDEQRWADILGAVCFAFNTRGVMSVKGMCDAIAPILDVFEAQLIVSWGLETGVFARATHRSNITLGEWWWLVAQRLWN
;
A
#
# COMPACT_ATOMS: atom_id res chain seq x y z
N MET A 1 -22.29 -11.25 19.69
CA MET A 1 -21.77 -10.48 20.83
C MET A 1 -21.17 -9.13 20.38
N ASP A 2 -20.58 -9.07 19.19
CA ASP A 2 -19.91 -7.88 18.64
C ASP A 2 -20.82 -6.73 18.17
N GLU A 3 -22.10 -6.99 17.92
CA GLU A 3 -23.06 -5.95 17.52
C GLU A 3 -23.28 -4.89 18.62
N LYS A 4 -23.24 -5.29 19.90
CA LYS A 4 -23.23 -4.36 21.03
C LYS A 4 -21.93 -3.56 21.16
N ARG A 5 -20.82 -4.00 20.54
CA ARG A 5 -19.57 -3.22 20.48
C ARG A 5 -19.63 -2.14 19.38
N ALA A 6 -20.17 -2.48 18.21
CA ALA A 6 -20.27 -1.53 17.11
C ALA A 6 -21.28 -0.39 17.38
N ILE A 7 -22.42 -0.70 18.01
CA ILE A 7 -23.44 0.32 18.34
C ILE A 7 -22.95 1.23 19.49
N ALA A 8 -22.16 0.69 20.44
CA ALA A 8 -21.60 1.49 21.54
C ALA A 8 -20.58 2.54 21.09
N ASP A 9 -19.88 2.34 19.98
CA ASP A 9 -18.91 3.31 19.43
C ASP A 9 -19.57 4.41 18.56
N GLN A 10 -20.90 4.34 18.32
CA GLN A 10 -21.69 5.39 17.64
C GLN A 10 -22.65 6.15 18.57
N GLN A 11 -22.72 5.81 19.86
CA GLN A 11 -23.53 6.52 20.88
C GLN A 11 -22.66 7.11 22.00
N THR A 12 -21.58 7.82 21.65
CA THR A 12 -20.86 8.70 22.59
C THR A 12 -21.47 10.09 22.56
N GLY A 13 -22.34 10.41 23.53
CA GLY A 13 -23.06 11.69 23.62
C GLY A 13 -22.24 12.91 24.05
N ALA A 14 -20.94 12.93 23.75
CA ALA A 14 -20.02 14.04 24.00
C ALA A 14 -19.27 14.36 22.71
N ASP A 15 -19.02 15.63 22.42
CA ASP A 15 -18.30 16.03 21.20
C ASP A 15 -16.85 15.48 21.27
N SER A 16 -16.32 15.01 20.13
CA SER A 16 -14.91 14.63 20.05
C SER A 16 -13.97 15.79 20.37
N ASN A 17 -14.39 17.04 20.15
CA ASN A 17 -13.63 18.23 20.52
C ASN A 17 -13.69 18.49 22.03
N GLU A 18 -14.86 18.32 22.65
CA GLU A 18 -15.08 18.45 24.10
C GLU A 18 -14.26 17.43 24.89
N LEU A 19 -14.23 16.17 24.43
CA LEU A 19 -13.37 15.14 25.03
C LEU A 19 -11.88 15.51 24.92
N VAL A 20 -11.42 16.03 23.77
CA VAL A 20 -10.01 16.50 23.66
C VAL A 20 -9.73 17.65 24.61
N ALA A 21 -10.61 18.65 24.69
CA ALA A 21 -10.47 19.77 25.61
C ALA A 21 -10.41 19.27 27.07
N ALA A 22 -11.27 18.34 27.47
CA ALA A 22 -11.23 17.73 28.80
C ALA A 22 -9.90 17.00 29.10
N PHE A 23 -9.40 16.21 28.15
CA PHE A 23 -8.08 15.58 28.29
C PHE A 23 -6.93 16.61 28.36
N VAL A 24 -7.01 17.72 27.65
CA VAL A 24 -6.00 18.79 27.70
C VAL A 24 -6.05 19.52 29.05
N VAL A 25 -7.23 19.99 29.48
CA VAL A 25 -7.45 20.74 30.71
C VAL A 25 -7.00 19.95 31.94
N ILE A 26 -7.59 18.77 32.15
CA ILE A 26 -7.39 17.97 33.37
C ILE A 26 -5.93 17.50 33.48
N ARG A 27 -5.35 17.07 32.37
CA ARG A 27 -3.96 16.58 32.32
C ARG A 27 -2.92 17.69 32.48
N SER A 28 -3.29 18.95 32.18
CA SER A 28 -2.42 20.11 32.36
C SER A 28 -2.46 20.67 33.79
N LEU A 29 -3.57 20.50 34.51
CA LEU A 29 -3.78 21.05 35.85
C LEU A 29 -3.61 20.02 36.98
N LEU A 30 -4.15 18.81 36.83
CA LEU A 30 -4.07 17.75 37.85
C LEU A 30 -2.97 16.72 37.55
N GLY A 31 -2.44 16.71 36.33
CA GLY A 31 -1.46 15.70 35.90
C GLY A 31 -0.04 15.86 36.43
N GLY A 32 0.26 16.97 37.11
CA GLY A 32 1.62 17.30 37.57
C GLY A 32 2.65 17.43 36.43
N VAL A 33 3.93 17.30 36.77
CA VAL A 33 5.05 17.40 35.80
C VAL A 33 4.96 16.34 34.71
N ASP A 34 4.59 15.11 35.07
CA ASP A 34 4.45 13.98 34.15
C ASP A 34 3.17 14.04 33.29
N LYS A 35 2.28 15.02 33.55
CA LYS A 35 1.00 15.21 32.86
C LYS A 35 0.19 13.90 32.81
N VAL A 36 -0.01 13.31 33.99
CA VAL A 36 -0.84 12.12 34.26
C VAL A 36 -2.33 12.44 34.05
N ILE A 37 -3.13 11.42 33.73
CA ILE A 37 -4.57 11.57 33.49
C ILE A 37 -5.35 11.14 34.73
N ASP A 38 -6.16 12.04 35.29
CA ASP A 38 -7.18 11.69 36.26
C ASP A 38 -8.39 11.03 35.55
N TRP A 39 -8.39 9.70 35.59
CA TRP A 39 -9.47 8.89 35.05
C TRP A 39 -10.76 8.93 35.89
N GLY A 40 -10.68 9.28 37.17
CA GLY A 40 -11.83 9.37 38.07
C GLY A 40 -12.65 10.61 37.78
N LEU A 41 -11.99 11.77 37.67
CA LEU A 41 -12.63 13.03 37.30
C LEU A 41 -13.24 12.95 35.89
N LEU A 42 -12.50 12.42 34.90
CA LEU A 42 -13.02 12.22 33.55
C LEU A 42 -14.24 11.29 33.50
N ALA A 43 -14.26 10.20 34.28
CA ALA A 43 -15.41 9.30 34.36
C ALA A 43 -16.64 9.95 35.04
N ARG A 44 -16.42 10.92 35.95
CA ARG A 44 -17.49 11.70 36.58
C ARG A 44 -18.07 12.77 35.64
N LEU A 45 -17.22 13.42 34.84
CA LEU A 45 -17.64 14.44 33.87
C LEU A 45 -18.32 13.83 32.63
N PHE A 46 -17.88 12.64 32.20
CA PHE A 46 -18.44 11.94 31.03
C PHE A 46 -19.03 10.56 31.40
N PRO A 47 -20.06 10.51 32.27
CA PRO A 47 -20.61 9.26 32.79
C PRO A 47 -21.28 8.41 31.70
N THR A 48 -21.76 9.05 30.63
CA THR A 48 -22.40 8.40 29.47
C THR A 48 -21.41 7.73 28.53
N VAL A 49 -20.15 8.19 28.48
CA VAL A 49 -19.11 7.67 27.56
C VAL A 49 -18.46 6.40 28.12
N GLY A 50 -18.24 6.38 29.44
CA GLY A 50 -17.67 5.24 30.16
C GLY A 50 -16.14 5.10 30.04
N LEU A 51 -15.50 4.69 31.14
CA LEU A 51 -14.04 4.61 31.27
C LEU A 51 -13.32 3.77 30.19
N PRO A 52 -13.84 2.61 29.73
CA PRO A 52 -13.19 1.84 28.65
C PRO A 52 -13.16 2.59 27.31
N SER A 53 -14.18 3.41 27.03
CA SER A 53 -14.25 4.21 25.80
C SER A 53 -13.34 5.43 25.89
N LEU A 54 -13.30 6.12 27.04
CA LEU A 54 -12.34 7.21 27.31
C LEU A 54 -10.88 6.74 27.14
N ARG A 55 -10.53 5.55 27.63
CA ARG A 55 -9.19 4.97 27.45
C ARG A 55 -8.87 4.66 25.99
N ARG A 56 -9.82 4.07 25.23
CA ARG A 56 -9.65 3.81 23.79
C ARG A 56 -9.51 5.11 22.99
N PHE A 57 -10.34 6.12 23.31
CA PHE A 57 -10.29 7.45 22.71
C PHE A 57 -8.93 8.12 22.92
N TRP A 58 -8.42 8.15 24.15
CA TRP A 58 -7.10 8.71 24.44
C TRP A 58 -5.97 7.97 23.70
N ALA A 59 -5.97 6.63 23.74
CA ALA A 59 -4.96 5.84 23.03
C ALA A 59 -4.96 6.10 21.52
N ARG A 60 -6.16 6.29 20.93
CA ARG A 60 -6.35 6.63 19.52
C ARG A 60 -5.85 8.03 19.19
N ILE A 61 -6.31 9.08 19.88
CA ILE A 61 -5.93 10.46 19.58
C ILE A 61 -4.46 10.74 19.91
N ARG A 62 -3.89 10.12 20.97
CA ARG A 62 -2.44 10.21 21.25
C ARG A 62 -1.59 9.67 20.10
N LYS A 63 -2.09 8.69 19.36
CA LYS A 63 -1.44 8.12 18.18
C LYS A 63 -1.69 9.02 16.97
N GLU A 64 -2.95 9.16 16.57
CA GLU A 64 -3.36 9.84 15.32
C GLU A 64 -3.06 11.34 15.31
N LYS A 65 -3.08 12.04 16.45
CA LYS A 65 -3.05 13.51 16.57
C LYS A 65 -2.09 14.01 17.66
N ALA A 66 -0.93 13.37 17.82
CA ALA A 66 0.06 13.72 18.85
C ALA A 66 0.51 15.19 18.82
N SER A 67 0.81 15.72 17.62
CA SER A 67 1.24 17.10 17.39
C SER A 67 0.16 18.12 17.80
N PHE A 68 -1.09 17.87 17.39
CA PHE A 68 -2.25 18.66 17.79
C PHE A 68 -2.44 18.68 19.31
N LEU A 69 -2.38 17.53 19.99
CA LEU A 69 -2.48 17.48 21.46
C LEU A 69 -1.38 18.30 22.15
N SER A 70 -0.16 18.31 21.60
CA SER A 70 0.94 19.12 22.13
C SER A 70 0.66 20.62 21.97
N LYS A 71 0.21 21.04 20.79
CA LYS A 71 -0.12 22.45 20.51
C LYS A 71 -1.33 22.93 21.32
N ALA A 72 -2.41 22.16 21.36
CA ALA A 72 -3.58 22.45 22.20
C ALA A 72 -3.22 22.51 23.70
N THR A 73 -2.29 21.66 24.18
CA THR A 73 -1.76 21.75 25.56
C THR A 73 -1.03 23.08 25.78
N GLN A 74 -0.18 23.51 24.84
CA GLN A 74 0.56 24.77 24.95
C GLN A 74 -0.40 25.98 24.91
N ASP A 75 -1.31 26.03 23.94
CA ASP A 75 -2.22 27.17 23.74
C ASP A 75 -3.18 27.34 24.93
N PHE A 76 -3.66 26.23 25.50
CA PHE A 76 -4.41 26.23 26.75
C PHE A 76 -3.57 26.77 27.92
N GLN A 77 -2.33 26.30 28.09
CA GLN A 77 -1.46 26.75 29.19
C GLN A 77 -1.11 28.24 29.09
N GLU A 78 -0.77 28.74 27.91
CA GLU A 78 -0.48 30.16 27.67
C GLU A 78 -1.72 31.04 27.90
N SER A 79 -2.89 30.64 27.37
CA SER A 79 -4.13 31.39 27.52
C SER A 79 -4.66 31.39 28.96
N LEU A 80 -4.53 30.26 29.67
CA LEU A 80 -4.99 30.14 31.05
C LEU A 80 -4.20 31.05 31.99
N ILE A 81 -2.88 31.19 31.78
CA ILE A 81 -2.04 32.12 32.56
C ILE A 81 -2.54 33.55 32.38
N ALA A 82 -2.86 33.96 31.15
CA ALA A 82 -3.41 35.30 30.88
C ALA A 82 -4.81 35.49 31.49
N ALA A 83 -5.69 34.49 31.41
CA ALA A 83 -7.04 34.54 31.99
C ALA A 83 -7.04 34.61 33.52
N ILE A 84 -6.12 33.91 34.18
CA ILE A 84 -5.91 34.02 35.64
C ILE A 84 -5.37 35.41 36.00
N GLN A 85 -4.44 35.97 35.23
CA GLN A 85 -3.91 37.33 35.45
C GLN A 85 -4.97 38.44 35.24
N ALA A 86 -6.03 38.15 34.49
CA ALA A 86 -7.14 39.06 34.23
C ALA A 86 -8.37 38.82 35.14
N ASP A 87 -8.26 37.96 36.15
CA ASP A 87 -9.36 37.50 37.01
C ASP A 87 -10.58 36.92 36.25
N GLU A 88 -10.40 36.45 35.00
CA GLU A 88 -11.44 35.76 34.22
C GLU A 88 -11.68 34.33 34.73
N ILE A 89 -10.61 33.66 35.22
CA ILE A 89 -10.64 32.27 35.68
C ILE A 89 -9.98 32.16 37.05
N ALA A 90 -10.73 31.63 38.01
CA ALA A 90 -10.20 31.25 39.32
C ALA A 90 -9.28 30.02 39.21
N ILE A 91 -8.16 30.04 39.96
CA ILE A 91 -7.29 28.88 40.14
C ILE A 91 -8.06 27.79 40.89
N PRO A 92 -8.01 26.50 40.48
CA PRO A 92 -8.63 25.42 41.23
C PRO A 92 -8.07 25.27 42.65
N ASP A 93 -8.95 24.98 43.61
CA ASP A 93 -8.52 24.47 44.92
C ASP A 93 -8.07 23.01 44.77
N TYR A 94 -6.76 22.78 44.81
CA TYR A 94 -6.17 21.45 44.65
C TYR A 94 -6.42 20.50 45.84
N GLU A 95 -6.84 21.01 47.00
CA GLU A 95 -7.31 20.19 48.13
C GLU A 95 -8.78 19.76 47.94
N ARG A 96 -9.54 20.48 47.11
CA ARG A 96 -10.95 20.20 46.78
C ARG A 96 -11.24 20.24 45.28
N PRO A 97 -10.54 19.44 44.46
CA PRO A 97 -10.66 19.52 43.01
C PRO A 97 -12.08 19.19 42.53
N LEU A 98 -12.87 18.44 43.29
CA LEU A 98 -14.25 18.06 42.91
C LEU A 98 -15.27 19.19 43.04
N ASP A 99 -14.92 20.30 43.71
CA ASP A 99 -15.81 21.45 43.94
C ASP A 99 -15.64 22.55 42.86
N TYR A 100 -14.67 22.37 41.95
CA TYR A 100 -14.35 23.31 40.87
C TYR A 100 -15.22 23.11 39.61
N ASP A 101 -15.57 24.19 38.91
CA ASP A 101 -16.35 24.15 37.66
C ASP A 101 -15.50 23.72 36.45
N TRP A 102 -15.16 22.42 36.41
CA TRP A 102 -14.46 21.82 35.26
C TRP A 102 -15.26 21.91 33.96
N GLU A 103 -16.60 21.83 34.02
CA GLU A 103 -17.44 21.96 32.82
C GLU A 103 -17.35 23.37 32.23
N GLY A 104 -17.33 24.40 33.07
CA GLY A 104 -17.04 25.79 32.69
C GLY A 104 -15.66 25.95 32.09
N LEU A 105 -14.62 25.40 32.73
CA LEU A 105 -13.24 25.49 32.23
C LEU A 105 -13.04 24.72 30.90
N ILE A 106 -13.68 23.56 30.72
CA ILE A 106 -13.65 22.79 29.47
C ILE A 106 -14.36 23.58 28.35
N ARG A 107 -15.55 24.13 28.62
CA ARG A 107 -16.27 24.98 27.66
C ARG A 107 -15.51 26.27 27.33
N TRP A 108 -14.75 26.82 28.27
CA TRP A 108 -13.85 27.94 28.03
C TRP A 108 -12.67 27.53 27.14
N ALA A 109 -12.01 26.40 27.43
CA ALA A 109 -10.89 25.90 26.63
C ALA A 109 -11.30 25.60 25.18
N MET A 110 -12.55 25.17 24.94
CA MET A 110 -13.10 25.02 23.58
C MET A 110 -13.32 26.33 22.81
N ARG A 111 -13.20 27.51 23.44
CA ARG A 111 -13.29 28.81 22.75
C ARG A 111 -12.01 29.16 21.99
N HIS A 112 -10.89 28.51 22.31
CA HIS A 112 -9.67 28.65 21.52
C HIS A 112 -9.86 28.01 20.14
N PRO A 113 -9.30 28.61 19.07
CA PRO A 113 -9.55 28.16 17.71
C PRO A 113 -9.04 26.73 17.50
N ASN A 114 -9.99 25.80 17.31
CA ASN A 114 -9.68 24.43 16.89
C ASN A 114 -9.01 24.43 15.51
N GLN A 115 -8.25 23.38 15.18
CA GLN A 115 -7.54 23.27 13.89
C GLN A 115 -8.46 23.44 12.66
N GLU A 116 -9.74 23.10 12.79
CA GLU A 116 -10.77 23.24 11.75
C GLU A 116 -11.12 24.71 11.42
N GLN A 117 -10.68 25.67 12.26
CA GLN A 117 -10.87 27.12 12.08
C GLN A 117 -9.59 27.84 11.61
N LEU A 118 -8.49 27.12 11.34
CA LEU A 118 -7.25 27.70 10.85
C LEU A 118 -7.37 28.19 9.40
N HIS A 119 -7.65 29.48 9.24
CA HIS A 119 -7.62 30.13 7.93
C HIS A 119 -6.18 30.32 7.45
N LEU A 120 -5.79 29.54 6.42
CA LEU A 120 -4.50 29.72 5.75
C LEU A 120 -4.42 31.12 5.08
N PRO A 121 -3.35 31.90 5.32
CA PRO A 121 -3.21 33.22 4.73
C PRO A 121 -3.06 33.13 3.21
N ARG A 122 -3.71 34.06 2.48
CA ARG A 122 -3.71 34.11 1.01
C ARG A 122 -2.34 34.38 0.38
N LEU A 123 -1.38 34.87 1.17
CA LEU A 123 -0.03 35.23 0.72
C LEU A 123 1.00 34.22 1.25
N ARG A 124 1.81 33.67 0.35
CA ARG A 124 2.80 32.64 0.65
C ARG A 124 3.89 33.10 1.63
N GLU A 125 4.29 34.37 1.56
CA GLU A 125 5.27 34.97 2.47
C GLU A 125 4.74 34.98 3.90
N LYS A 126 3.48 35.40 4.07
CA LYS A 126 2.79 35.40 5.36
C LYS A 126 2.59 33.98 5.91
N PHE A 127 2.26 33.01 5.03
CA PHE A 127 2.23 31.59 5.40
C PHE A 127 3.58 31.11 5.96
N HIS A 128 4.69 31.39 5.30
CA HIS A 128 6.02 30.97 5.77
C HIS A 128 6.51 31.68 7.05
N GLN A 129 5.93 32.82 7.41
CA GLN A 129 6.21 33.53 8.67
C GLN A 129 5.36 33.01 9.83
N GLU A 130 4.08 32.74 9.57
CA GLU A 130 3.10 32.34 10.61
C GLU A 130 3.04 30.82 10.83
N PHE A 131 3.45 30.00 9.85
CA PHE A 131 3.35 28.54 9.89
C PHE A 131 4.69 27.87 9.61
N LYS A 132 5.03 26.91 10.48
CA LYS A 132 6.12 25.95 10.27
C LYS A 132 5.55 24.65 9.73
N LEU A 133 6.11 24.19 8.60
CA LEU A 133 5.88 22.84 8.09
C LEU A 133 6.89 21.90 8.76
N ASP A 134 6.39 20.83 9.37
CA ASP A 134 7.20 19.73 9.90
C ASP A 134 6.74 18.43 9.22
N ASP A 135 7.71 17.63 8.76
CA ASP A 135 7.43 16.29 8.23
C ASP A 135 7.03 15.36 9.40
N ASP A 136 5.84 14.75 9.33
CA ASP A 136 5.34 13.88 10.40
C ASP A 136 6.03 12.50 10.37
N ALA A 137 7.25 12.47 10.88
CA ALA A 137 8.08 11.27 10.97
C ALA A 137 7.55 10.20 11.94
N ASN A 138 6.58 10.54 12.80
CA ASN A 138 6.14 9.69 13.92
C ASN A 138 4.83 8.93 13.67
N ASN A 139 4.10 9.23 12.59
CA ASN A 139 2.72 8.77 12.39
C ASN A 139 2.54 7.80 11.21
N SER A 140 3.64 7.36 10.60
CA SER A 140 3.65 6.25 9.65
C SER A 140 3.63 4.91 10.39
N GLU A 141 2.46 4.48 10.87
CA GLU A 141 2.21 3.03 10.87
C GLU A 141 2.45 2.51 9.46
N ASP A 142 3.30 1.48 9.31
CA ASP A 142 3.49 0.89 7.99
C ASP A 142 2.16 0.27 7.55
N TRP A 143 1.50 0.92 6.60
CA TRP A 143 0.24 0.45 6.05
C TRP A 143 0.40 -0.97 5.48
N LYS A 144 1.61 -1.40 5.09
CA LYS A 144 1.90 -2.77 4.67
C LYS A 144 1.68 -3.75 5.82
N GLU A 145 2.05 -3.41 7.05
CA GLU A 145 1.79 -4.25 8.22
C GLU A 145 0.28 -4.40 8.43
N LYS A 146 -0.47 -3.29 8.43
CA LYS A 146 -1.95 -3.30 8.49
C LYS A 146 -2.59 -4.06 7.32
N PHE A 147 -2.04 -3.96 6.10
CA PHE A 147 -2.57 -4.59 4.90
C PHE A 147 -2.31 -6.11 4.87
N PHE A 148 -1.08 -6.53 5.15
CA PHE A 148 -0.66 -7.94 5.08
C PHE A 148 -0.98 -8.74 6.34
N HIS A 149 -1.36 -8.09 7.45
CA HIS A 149 -1.77 -8.78 8.67
C HIS A 149 -2.90 -9.80 8.40
N PRO A 150 -2.78 -11.06 8.89
CA PRO A 150 -3.73 -12.13 8.55
C PRO A 150 -5.18 -11.83 8.94
N GLN A 151 -5.40 -11.13 10.06
CA GLN A 151 -6.73 -10.82 10.58
C GLN A 151 -7.34 -9.54 9.99
N SER A 152 -6.63 -8.79 9.15
CA SER A 152 -7.17 -7.56 8.57
C SER A 152 -8.30 -7.84 7.59
N SER A 153 -9.44 -7.21 7.82
CA SER A 153 -10.62 -7.31 6.97
C SER A 153 -10.35 -6.72 5.58
N VAL A 154 -11.15 -7.13 4.58
CA VAL A 154 -11.05 -6.58 3.21
C VAL A 154 -11.21 -5.05 3.22
N TYR A 155 -12.14 -4.52 4.02
CA TYR A 155 -12.31 -3.07 4.20
C TYR A 155 -11.08 -2.40 4.82
N SER A 156 -10.51 -2.98 5.89
CA SER A 156 -9.28 -2.46 6.51
C SER A 156 -8.08 -2.50 5.56
N ARG A 157 -8.06 -3.42 4.59
CA ARG A 157 -7.02 -3.49 3.55
C ARG A 157 -7.23 -2.43 2.47
N PHE A 158 -8.47 -2.18 2.04
CA PHE A 158 -8.78 -1.08 1.14
C PHE A 158 -8.43 0.27 1.79
N GLU A 159 -8.89 0.51 3.02
CA GLU A 159 -8.53 1.69 3.81
C GLU A 159 -7.00 1.86 3.86
N ALA A 160 -6.26 0.83 4.31
CA ALA A 160 -4.81 0.87 4.39
C ALA A 160 -4.11 1.18 3.04
N ALA A 161 -4.62 0.63 1.93
CA ALA A 161 -4.10 0.91 0.59
C ALA A 161 -4.41 2.34 0.10
N THR A 162 -5.48 2.96 0.61
CA THR A 162 -5.89 4.33 0.27
C THR A 162 -5.40 5.41 1.24
N LEU A 163 -4.91 5.04 2.43
CA LEU A 163 -4.42 5.99 3.45
C LEU A 163 -3.22 6.81 2.99
N GLN A 164 -2.38 6.25 2.12
CA GLN A 164 -1.33 7.02 1.44
C GLN A 164 -1.81 7.39 0.03
N PRO A 165 -1.88 8.69 -0.32
CA PRO A 165 -2.19 9.08 -1.68
C PRO A 165 -1.06 8.62 -2.62
N GLY A 166 -1.44 8.02 -3.76
CA GLY A 166 -0.55 7.70 -4.88
C GLY A 166 -0.07 8.96 -5.62
N SER A 167 0.49 9.92 -4.90
CA SER A 167 1.01 11.18 -5.42
C SER A 167 2.51 11.13 -5.60
N LEU A 168 3.00 11.68 -6.71
CA LEU A 168 4.42 11.88 -6.95
C LEU A 168 4.76 13.36 -6.76
N THR A 169 5.85 13.64 -6.06
CA THR A 169 6.37 15.01 -5.97
C THR A 169 6.85 15.49 -7.34
N ILE A 170 6.84 16.81 -7.56
CA ILE A 170 7.37 17.41 -8.78
C ILE A 170 8.85 17.04 -8.97
N ALA A 171 9.60 16.86 -7.87
CA ALA A 171 10.98 16.38 -7.89
C ALA A 171 11.08 14.95 -8.45
N GLU A 172 10.29 14.00 -7.94
CA GLU A 172 10.28 12.61 -8.42
C GLU A 172 9.86 12.51 -9.90
N VAL A 173 8.80 13.22 -10.30
CA VAL A 173 8.36 13.35 -11.70
C VAL A 173 9.50 13.83 -12.61
N THR A 174 10.25 14.83 -12.15
CA THR A 174 11.37 15.41 -12.91
C THR A 174 12.58 14.47 -12.94
N GLN A 175 12.85 13.74 -11.86
CA GLN A 175 13.96 12.77 -11.77
C GLN A 175 13.70 11.51 -12.61
N GLN A 176 12.47 10.95 -12.57
CA GLN A 176 12.03 9.84 -13.42
C GLN A 176 12.25 10.13 -14.92
N SER A 177 12.17 11.40 -15.31
CA SER A 177 12.35 11.85 -16.69
C SER A 177 13.82 12.10 -17.09
N LYS A 178 14.76 12.12 -16.14
CA LYS A 178 16.13 12.63 -16.37
C LYS A 178 17.27 11.68 -16.01
N VAL A 179 17.11 10.78 -15.03
CA VAL A 179 18.19 9.88 -14.59
C VAL A 179 17.64 8.49 -14.31
N GLN A 180 18.00 7.52 -15.16
CA GLN A 180 18.02 6.13 -14.73
C GLN A 180 19.32 5.91 -13.94
N PRO A 181 19.28 5.29 -12.75
CA PRO A 181 20.46 5.09 -11.94
C PRO A 181 21.42 4.13 -12.65
N THR A 182 22.67 4.53 -12.82
CA THR A 182 23.75 3.61 -13.19
C THR A 182 23.96 2.64 -12.03
N LEU A 183 23.62 1.37 -12.22
CA LEU A 183 23.74 0.35 -11.19
C LEU A 183 25.21 0.07 -10.85
N GLY A 184 25.48 -0.21 -9.57
CA GLY A 184 26.82 -0.58 -9.12
C GLY A 184 27.15 -2.02 -9.51
N THR A 185 28.44 -2.36 -9.54
CA THR A 185 28.90 -3.74 -9.80
C THR A 185 28.32 -4.76 -8.80
N VAL A 186 28.00 -4.31 -7.57
CA VAL A 186 27.30 -5.13 -6.56
C VAL A 186 25.86 -5.44 -6.98
N ASP A 187 25.15 -4.51 -7.60
CA ASP A 187 23.77 -4.71 -8.03
C ASP A 187 23.69 -5.62 -9.26
N ILE A 188 24.63 -5.46 -10.20
CA ILE A 188 24.83 -6.42 -11.30
C ILE A 188 25.08 -7.82 -10.72
N ALA A 189 25.99 -7.95 -9.75
CA ALA A 189 26.26 -9.22 -9.08
C ALA A 189 25.04 -9.81 -8.36
N ARG A 190 24.20 -8.98 -7.70
CA ARG A 190 22.93 -9.41 -7.11
C ARG A 190 22.01 -10.01 -8.17
N SER A 191 21.84 -9.33 -9.30
CA SER A 191 20.99 -9.81 -10.41
C SER A 191 21.47 -11.16 -10.94
N TRP A 192 22.78 -11.32 -11.12
CA TRP A 192 23.43 -12.56 -11.55
C TRP A 192 23.24 -13.71 -10.56
N ILE A 193 23.37 -13.46 -9.25
CA ILE A 193 23.16 -14.47 -8.20
C ILE A 193 21.67 -14.88 -8.11
N ARG A 194 20.73 -13.93 -8.22
CA ARG A 194 19.28 -14.22 -8.25
C ARG A 194 18.93 -15.09 -9.46
N SER A 195 19.42 -14.72 -10.63
CA SER A 195 19.26 -15.45 -11.90
C SER A 195 19.87 -16.87 -11.84
N LEU A 196 21.05 -17.04 -11.24
CA LEU A 196 21.67 -18.35 -11.00
C LEU A 196 20.88 -19.22 -10.01
N CYS A 197 20.11 -18.63 -9.10
CA CYS A 197 19.19 -19.38 -8.24
C CYS A 197 17.94 -19.90 -9.00
N CYS A 198 17.72 -19.47 -10.26
CA CYS A 198 16.58 -19.84 -11.10
C CYS A 198 16.95 -20.76 -12.28
N THR A 199 18.22 -20.79 -12.67
CA THR A 199 18.78 -21.61 -13.77
C THR A 199 18.57 -23.11 -13.53
N SER A 200 18.49 -23.93 -14.57
CA SER A 200 18.46 -25.40 -14.43
C SER A 200 19.79 -25.94 -13.86
N GLU A 201 19.76 -26.82 -12.86
CA GLU A 201 20.99 -27.42 -12.27
C GLU A 201 21.66 -28.45 -13.19
N THR A 202 20.93 -29.01 -14.17
CA THR A 202 21.41 -30.09 -15.04
C THR A 202 21.98 -29.63 -16.38
N GLU A 203 21.72 -28.38 -16.79
CA GLU A 203 22.06 -27.87 -18.13
C GLU A 203 23.47 -27.27 -18.23
N TYR A 204 24.12 -26.95 -17.10
CA TYR A 204 25.39 -26.20 -17.06
C TYR A 204 26.34 -26.71 -15.98
N THR A 205 27.64 -26.69 -16.27
CA THR A 205 28.68 -27.14 -15.34
C THR A 205 29.09 -26.02 -14.35
N PRO A 206 29.69 -26.38 -13.19
CA PRO A 206 30.27 -25.38 -12.28
C PRO A 206 31.39 -24.52 -12.91
N GLN A 207 32.04 -25.01 -13.96
CA GLN A 207 33.10 -24.28 -14.66
C GLN A 207 32.51 -23.17 -15.53
N ASP A 208 31.43 -23.43 -16.27
CA ASP A 208 30.73 -22.43 -17.09
C ASP A 208 30.23 -21.26 -16.23
N VAL A 209 29.71 -21.57 -15.03
CA VAL A 209 29.27 -20.59 -14.05
C VAL A 209 30.43 -19.71 -13.56
N LYS A 210 31.59 -20.32 -13.27
CA LYS A 210 32.81 -19.63 -12.82
C LYS A 210 33.45 -18.75 -13.90
N GLU A 211 33.42 -19.21 -15.14
CA GLU A 211 33.88 -18.44 -16.29
C GLU A 211 32.99 -17.22 -16.51
N ARG A 212 31.66 -17.39 -16.54
CA ARG A 212 30.73 -16.26 -16.68
C ARG A 212 30.86 -15.25 -15.54
N PHE A 213 30.97 -15.69 -14.28
CA PHE A 213 31.24 -14.79 -13.15
C PHE A 213 32.56 -14.02 -13.27
N SER A 214 33.56 -14.55 -13.97
CA SER A 214 34.82 -13.84 -14.20
C SER A 214 34.67 -12.67 -15.20
N MET A 215 33.56 -12.61 -15.96
CA MET A 215 33.22 -11.50 -16.87
C MET A 215 32.49 -10.33 -16.18
N LEU A 216 32.22 -10.43 -14.86
CA LEU A 216 31.44 -9.45 -14.09
C LEU A 216 32.11 -8.06 -14.04
N SER A 217 33.44 -8.02 -13.93
CA SER A 217 34.22 -6.79 -14.10
C SER A 217 35.58 -7.09 -14.71
N GLN A 218 36.19 -6.08 -15.34
CA GLN A 218 37.53 -6.15 -15.92
C GLN A 218 38.66 -6.08 -14.87
N ASP A 219 38.32 -5.90 -13.59
CA ASP A 219 39.27 -5.79 -12.49
C ASP A 219 39.82 -7.16 -12.03
N THR A 220 40.87 -7.12 -11.20
CA THR A 220 41.48 -8.27 -10.54
C THR A 220 40.44 -9.20 -9.88
N SER A 221 40.59 -10.52 -10.09
CA SER A 221 39.72 -11.59 -9.55
C SER A 221 39.38 -11.44 -8.05
N GLN A 222 40.29 -10.92 -7.22
CA GLN A 222 40.02 -10.63 -5.80
C GLN A 222 38.86 -9.65 -5.59
N ARG A 223 38.71 -8.62 -6.43
CA ARG A 223 37.63 -7.63 -6.36
C ARG A 223 36.29 -8.25 -6.76
N ASN A 224 36.26 -9.09 -7.80
CA ASN A 224 35.08 -9.86 -8.20
C ASN A 224 34.59 -10.76 -7.05
N ASN A 225 35.50 -11.46 -6.37
CA ASN A 225 35.15 -12.27 -5.20
C ASN A 225 34.58 -11.44 -4.04
N LEU A 226 35.12 -10.24 -3.76
CA LEU A 226 34.58 -9.34 -2.75
C LEU A 226 33.17 -8.84 -3.10
N VAL A 227 32.96 -8.42 -4.36
CA VAL A 227 31.65 -7.97 -4.87
C VAL A 227 30.60 -9.08 -4.76
N LEU A 228 30.94 -10.30 -5.19
CA LEU A 228 30.05 -11.46 -5.07
C LEU A 228 29.72 -11.79 -3.61
N LYS A 229 30.69 -11.72 -2.70
CA LYS A 229 30.47 -11.92 -1.26
C LYS A 229 29.47 -10.90 -0.70
N THR A 230 29.67 -9.61 -0.99
CA THR A 230 28.77 -8.53 -0.57
C THR A 230 27.34 -8.73 -1.11
N ALA A 231 27.20 -9.10 -2.39
CA ALA A 231 25.89 -9.37 -2.99
C ALA A 231 25.17 -10.57 -2.33
N ILE A 232 25.90 -11.66 -2.03
CA ILE A 232 25.36 -12.81 -1.29
C ILE A 232 24.91 -12.41 0.12
N GLU A 233 25.71 -11.63 0.85
CA GLU A 233 25.38 -11.18 2.20
C GLU A 233 24.11 -10.32 2.23
N GLN A 234 23.98 -9.38 1.29
CA GLN A 234 22.78 -8.55 1.14
C GLN A 234 21.53 -9.37 0.81
N LEU A 235 21.58 -10.23 -0.24
CA LEU A 235 20.44 -11.07 -0.65
C LEU A 235 20.03 -12.08 0.43
N THR A 236 20.98 -12.56 1.24
CA THR A 236 20.69 -13.46 2.37
C THR A 236 20.00 -12.70 3.50
N ARG A 237 20.48 -11.49 3.84
CA ARG A 237 19.88 -10.60 4.85
C ARG A 237 18.46 -10.17 4.46
N GLU A 238 18.22 -9.92 3.18
CA GLU A 238 16.90 -9.59 2.62
C GLU A 238 15.97 -10.81 2.44
N ARG A 239 16.44 -12.02 2.79
CA ARG A 239 15.73 -13.30 2.63
C ARG A 239 15.27 -13.57 1.19
N VAL A 240 16.03 -13.12 0.19
CA VAL A 240 15.84 -13.46 -1.23
C VAL A 240 16.45 -14.82 -1.54
N ILE A 241 17.67 -15.08 -1.03
CA ILE A 241 18.38 -16.36 -1.18
C ILE A 241 18.65 -17.02 0.17
N CYS A 242 18.91 -18.32 0.17
CA CYS A 242 19.44 -19.05 1.30
C CYS A 242 20.43 -20.14 0.87
N LYS A 243 21.26 -20.61 1.82
CA LYS A 243 22.19 -21.73 1.58
C LYS A 243 21.42 -23.03 1.35
N SER A 244 21.82 -23.80 0.35
CA SER A 244 21.22 -25.12 0.09
C SER A 244 21.60 -26.11 1.18
N LYS A 245 20.61 -26.84 1.71
CA LYS A 245 20.81 -27.91 2.71
C LYS A 245 21.40 -29.21 2.10
N ARG A 246 21.51 -29.32 0.78
CA ARG A 246 21.92 -30.54 0.05
C ARG A 246 23.09 -30.30 -0.91
N ALA A 247 24.17 -29.70 -0.42
CA ALA A 247 25.42 -29.55 -1.17
C ALA A 247 26.46 -30.72 -1.14
N PRO A 248 26.19 -32.00 -0.77
CA PRO A 248 27.25 -33.03 -0.81
C PRO A 248 27.66 -33.55 -2.20
N PHE A 249 26.86 -33.34 -3.25
CA PHE A 249 27.07 -33.98 -4.58
C PHE A 249 26.79 -33.02 -5.76
N GLY A 250 27.44 -31.85 -5.78
CA GLY A 250 27.44 -30.95 -6.94
C GLY A 250 26.22 -30.02 -7.13
N GLY A 251 25.22 -30.09 -6.25
CA GLY A 251 24.09 -29.13 -6.23
C GLY A 251 24.54 -27.71 -5.84
N ARG A 252 23.75 -26.68 -6.20
CA ARG A 252 24.18 -25.29 -6.01
C ARG A 252 24.30 -24.87 -4.55
N PRO A 253 25.26 -23.99 -4.20
CA PRO A 253 25.47 -23.54 -2.81
C PRO A 253 24.34 -22.64 -2.30
N TYR A 254 23.66 -21.92 -3.19
CA TYR A 254 22.55 -21.02 -2.88
C TYR A 254 21.33 -21.35 -3.75
N LYS A 255 20.15 -21.12 -3.19
CA LYS A 255 18.85 -21.20 -3.87
C LYS A 255 17.95 -20.06 -3.42
N LEU A 256 16.84 -19.83 -4.11
CA LEU A 256 15.81 -18.90 -3.64
C LEU A 256 15.25 -19.34 -2.27
N HIS A 257 14.96 -18.36 -1.43
CA HIS A 257 14.33 -18.58 -0.14
C HIS A 257 12.86 -19.00 -0.32
N GLU A 258 12.39 -19.95 0.48
CA GLU A 258 11.02 -20.49 0.36
C GLU A 258 9.95 -19.42 0.60
N GLY A 259 10.18 -18.53 1.57
CA GLY A 259 9.33 -17.37 1.80
C GLY A 259 9.32 -16.37 0.64
N TYR A 260 10.42 -16.24 -0.11
CA TYR A 260 10.45 -15.38 -1.31
C TYR A 260 9.53 -15.96 -2.40
N THR A 261 9.65 -17.26 -2.67
CA THR A 261 8.79 -17.97 -3.63
C THR A 261 7.30 -17.91 -3.22
N SER A 262 7.01 -18.09 -1.93
CA SER A 262 5.64 -17.97 -1.37
C SER A 262 5.07 -16.55 -1.52
N VAL A 263 5.88 -15.51 -1.30
CA VAL A 263 5.46 -14.11 -1.52
C VAL A 263 5.17 -13.88 -3.00
N LEU A 264 6.05 -14.30 -3.93
CA LEU A 264 5.82 -14.18 -5.37
C LEU A 264 4.51 -14.86 -5.78
N ALA A 265 4.31 -16.12 -5.43
CA ALA A 265 3.08 -16.86 -5.76
C ALA A 265 1.80 -16.17 -5.21
N LYS A 266 1.89 -15.54 -4.04
CA LYS A 266 0.78 -14.78 -3.43
C LYS A 266 0.48 -13.48 -4.18
N VAL A 267 1.50 -12.71 -4.57
CA VAL A 267 1.32 -11.40 -5.25
C VAL A 267 1.07 -11.54 -6.76
N ALA A 268 1.55 -12.61 -7.38
CA ALA A 268 1.34 -12.90 -8.80
C ALA A 268 -0.14 -13.06 -9.18
N HIS A 269 -1.00 -13.44 -8.23
CA HIS A 269 -2.45 -13.62 -8.42
C HIS A 269 -2.86 -14.51 -9.61
N ARG A 270 -1.95 -15.39 -10.06
CA ARG A 270 -2.05 -16.23 -11.26
C ARG A 270 -3.44 -16.81 -11.52
N GLN A 271 -4.07 -17.45 -10.53
CA GLN A 271 -5.39 -18.07 -10.71
C GLN A 271 -6.44 -17.06 -11.19
N LYS A 272 -6.48 -15.84 -10.63
CA LYS A 272 -7.47 -14.82 -11.03
C LYS A 272 -7.35 -14.42 -12.51
N TYR A 273 -6.12 -14.37 -13.01
CA TYR A 273 -5.85 -14.08 -14.42
C TYR A 273 -6.24 -15.26 -15.31
N LEU A 274 -5.94 -16.50 -14.90
CA LEU A 274 -6.38 -17.70 -15.63
C LEU A 274 -7.91 -17.78 -15.70
N ASP A 275 -8.61 -17.51 -14.59
CA ASP A 275 -10.07 -17.47 -14.51
C ASP A 275 -10.64 -16.37 -15.44
N ALA A 276 -10.02 -15.17 -15.44
CA ALA A 276 -10.44 -14.06 -16.30
C ALA A 276 -10.19 -14.33 -17.80
N VAL A 277 -9.05 -14.94 -18.15
CA VAL A 277 -8.73 -15.37 -19.53
C VAL A 277 -9.70 -16.47 -19.98
N ALA A 278 -9.99 -17.46 -19.14
CA ALA A 278 -10.98 -18.51 -19.44
C ALA A 278 -12.36 -17.90 -19.68
N PHE A 279 -12.82 -17.02 -18.79
CA PHE A 279 -14.09 -16.30 -18.94
C PHE A 279 -14.15 -15.48 -20.25
N LYS A 280 -13.08 -14.76 -20.61
CA LYS A 280 -13.02 -14.05 -21.90
C LYS A 280 -13.05 -15.00 -23.11
N ASN A 281 -12.38 -16.14 -23.04
CA ASN A 281 -12.42 -17.14 -24.11
C ASN A 281 -13.81 -17.78 -24.27
N ASP A 282 -14.56 -17.95 -23.17
CA ASP A 282 -15.92 -18.47 -23.22
C ASP A 282 -16.93 -17.41 -23.74
N LEU A 283 -16.70 -16.14 -23.42
CA LEU A 283 -17.42 -15.01 -24.03
C LEU A 283 -17.12 -14.90 -25.54
N ASP A 284 -15.86 -15.03 -25.95
CA ASP A 284 -15.48 -15.04 -27.38
C ASP A 284 -16.23 -16.13 -28.14
N LYS A 285 -16.29 -17.37 -27.60
CA LYS A 285 -17.07 -18.46 -28.19
C LYS A 285 -18.57 -18.18 -28.21
N ALA A 286 -19.14 -17.63 -27.14
CA ALA A 286 -20.57 -17.31 -27.06
C ALA A 286 -20.97 -16.22 -28.07
N PHE A 287 -20.10 -15.24 -28.29
CA PHE A 287 -20.34 -14.11 -29.20
C PHE A 287 -19.86 -14.32 -30.64
N GLN A 288 -19.27 -15.47 -30.98
CA GLN A 288 -18.99 -15.85 -32.38
C GLN A 288 -20.24 -15.86 -33.30
N THR A 289 -21.45 -15.85 -32.72
CA THR A 289 -22.71 -15.73 -33.47
C THR A 289 -23.26 -14.28 -33.51
N THR A 290 -22.74 -13.36 -32.70
CA THR A 290 -23.31 -12.01 -32.50
C THR A 290 -22.21 -10.97 -32.22
N ASN A 291 -21.96 -10.07 -33.17
CA ASN A 291 -20.65 -9.41 -33.36
C ASN A 291 -20.40 -8.13 -32.52
N GLU A 292 -20.60 -8.16 -31.19
CA GLU A 292 -21.00 -6.94 -30.45
C GLU A 292 -20.51 -6.90 -28.93
N ARG A 293 -20.09 -5.75 -28.31
CA ARG A 293 -19.42 -5.58 -26.96
C ARG A 293 -20.29 -5.93 -25.72
N ILE A 294 -19.79 -5.92 -24.48
CA ILE A 294 -20.61 -6.41 -23.36
C ILE A 294 -21.55 -5.34 -22.76
N ARG A 295 -22.87 -5.58 -22.83
CA ARG A 295 -23.91 -5.00 -21.97
C ARG A 295 -24.27 -6.01 -20.88
N ILE A 296 -24.09 -5.63 -19.62
CA ILE A 296 -24.56 -6.40 -18.47
C ILE A 296 -25.90 -5.84 -18.03
N THR A 297 -26.94 -6.67 -18.02
CA THR A 297 -28.25 -6.35 -17.46
C THR A 297 -28.55 -7.34 -16.35
N ALA A 298 -28.89 -6.84 -15.16
CA ALA A 298 -29.31 -7.70 -14.07
C ALA A 298 -30.68 -8.32 -14.41
N ALA A 299 -30.69 -9.63 -14.62
CA ALA A 299 -31.89 -10.44 -14.71
C ALA A 299 -32.38 -10.77 -13.28
N THR A 300 -33.64 -11.21 -13.17
CA THR A 300 -34.27 -11.72 -11.92
C THR A 300 -34.13 -10.84 -10.67
N VAL A 301 -33.81 -9.54 -10.81
CA VAL A 301 -33.76 -8.57 -9.71
C VAL A 301 -35.09 -8.56 -8.97
N PRO A 302 -35.15 -8.97 -7.69
CA PRO A 302 -36.39 -8.89 -6.94
C PRO A 302 -36.79 -7.42 -6.77
N ASN A 303 -38.02 -7.10 -7.14
CA ASN A 303 -38.58 -5.76 -6.98
C ASN A 303 -38.87 -5.51 -5.49
N ILE A 304 -37.86 -5.00 -4.77
CA ILE A 304 -37.95 -4.61 -3.36
C ILE A 304 -37.96 -3.08 -3.30
N PRO A 305 -39.12 -2.40 -3.18
CA PRO A 305 -39.21 -0.95 -3.15
C PRO A 305 -38.33 -0.37 -2.03
N PHE A 306 -37.46 0.58 -2.38
CA PHE A 306 -36.49 1.20 -1.46
C PHE A 306 -35.53 0.22 -0.76
N GLY A 307 -35.37 -1.01 -1.27
CA GLY A 307 -34.61 -2.08 -0.59
C GLY A 307 -35.27 -2.60 0.69
N PHE A 308 -36.55 -2.29 0.88
CA PHE A 308 -37.32 -2.60 2.09
C PHE A 308 -38.45 -3.60 1.80
N GLU A 309 -38.39 -4.77 2.43
CA GLU A 309 -39.48 -5.76 2.44
C GLU A 309 -40.21 -5.70 3.80
N PRO A 310 -41.50 -5.29 3.84
CA PRO A 310 -42.22 -5.12 5.10
C PRO A 310 -42.30 -6.43 5.92
N GLY A 311 -41.60 -6.45 7.05
CA GLY A 311 -41.48 -7.61 7.95
C GLY A 311 -40.04 -8.11 8.10
N ASN A 312 -39.16 -7.88 7.12
CA ASN A 312 -37.75 -8.29 7.15
C ASN A 312 -36.82 -7.11 7.45
N TYR A 313 -36.93 -6.54 8.65
CA TYR A 313 -36.09 -5.41 9.10
C TYR A 313 -34.60 -5.75 9.34
N GLU A 314 -34.23 -7.02 9.43
CA GLU A 314 -32.85 -7.45 9.68
C GLU A 314 -32.20 -7.98 8.40
N SER A 315 -31.57 -7.10 7.61
CA SER A 315 -30.80 -7.49 6.41
C SER A 315 -29.69 -8.52 6.68
N ARG A 316 -29.18 -8.57 7.92
CA ARG A 316 -28.23 -9.59 8.40
C ARG A 316 -28.80 -11.02 8.44
N LYS A 317 -30.13 -11.18 8.46
CA LYS A 317 -30.84 -12.46 8.43
C LYS A 317 -31.24 -12.88 7.00
N TYR A 318 -31.06 -12.03 5.99
CA TYR A 318 -31.38 -12.45 4.62
C TYR A 318 -30.53 -13.66 4.19
N PRO A 319 -31.14 -14.68 3.56
CA PRO A 319 -30.41 -15.75 2.90
C PRO A 319 -29.42 -15.18 1.90
N LYS A 320 -28.21 -15.74 1.81
CA LYS A 320 -27.16 -15.21 0.91
C LYS A 320 -27.58 -15.16 -0.56
N SER A 321 -28.54 -16.00 -0.97
CA SER A 321 -29.16 -15.96 -2.29
C SER A 321 -29.81 -14.62 -2.65
N TYR A 322 -30.25 -13.80 -1.68
CA TYR A 322 -30.81 -12.47 -1.93
C TYR A 322 -29.75 -11.47 -2.42
N TYR A 323 -28.46 -11.76 -2.23
CA TYR A 323 -27.34 -10.98 -2.74
C TYR A 323 -26.76 -11.56 -4.05
N HIS A 324 -27.40 -12.59 -4.61
CA HIS A 324 -27.07 -13.16 -5.90
C HIS A 324 -28.19 -12.80 -6.88
N MET A 325 -27.81 -12.05 -7.92
CA MET A 325 -28.69 -11.67 -9.02
C MET A 325 -28.13 -12.31 -10.28
N ASP A 326 -29.00 -12.84 -11.15
CA ASP A 326 -28.55 -13.33 -12.43
C ASP A 326 -28.10 -12.14 -13.29
N LEU A 327 -27.02 -12.29 -14.04
CA LEU A 327 -26.53 -11.26 -14.95
C LEU A 327 -26.67 -11.79 -16.37
N ASP A 328 -27.55 -11.17 -17.16
CA ASP A 328 -27.59 -11.37 -18.60
C ASP A 328 -26.48 -10.52 -19.24
N ILE A 329 -25.68 -11.14 -20.10
CA ILE A 329 -24.45 -10.60 -20.67
C ILE A 329 -24.63 -10.60 -22.19
N GLN A 330 -25.12 -9.47 -22.71
CA GLN A 330 -25.45 -9.28 -24.11
C GLN A 330 -24.31 -8.60 -24.87
N SER A 331 -24.36 -8.74 -26.20
CA SER A 331 -23.41 -8.15 -27.14
C SER A 331 -23.91 -6.78 -27.69
N THR A 332 -23.04 -5.74 -27.81
CA THR A 332 -23.24 -4.33 -28.25
C THR A 332 -22.10 -3.71 -29.12
N GLN A 333 -22.14 -3.79 -30.46
CA GLN A 333 -21.29 -3.27 -31.57
C GLN A 333 -19.75 -3.10 -31.49
N SER A 334 -19.13 -2.90 -30.34
CA SER A 334 -17.70 -2.55 -30.20
C SER A 334 -16.85 -3.63 -29.51
N TYR A 335 -17.22 -4.91 -29.64
CA TYR A 335 -16.43 -6.01 -29.07
C TYR A 335 -15.06 -6.06 -29.72
N LEU A 336 -14.10 -6.61 -28.99
CA LEU A 336 -12.86 -7.07 -29.55
C LEU A 336 -12.72 -8.53 -29.13
N PHE A 337 -12.76 -9.44 -30.11
CA PHE A 337 -12.34 -10.81 -29.90
C PHE A 337 -10.84 -10.79 -29.60
N ASN A 338 -10.31 -11.84 -28.97
CA ASN A 338 -8.88 -11.88 -28.65
C ASN A 338 -7.94 -11.78 -29.88
N GLU A 339 -8.47 -11.98 -31.08
CA GLU A 339 -7.77 -11.81 -32.36
C GLU A 339 -7.63 -10.33 -32.77
N ASP A 340 -8.61 -9.48 -32.43
CA ASP A 340 -8.70 -8.06 -32.78
C ASP A 340 -7.99 -7.12 -31.77
N ILE A 341 -7.49 -7.66 -30.65
CA ILE A 341 -6.82 -6.84 -29.63
C ILE A 341 -5.34 -6.67 -29.99
N ASP A 342 -5.02 -5.55 -30.66
CA ASP A 342 -3.66 -5.19 -31.09
C ASP A 342 -2.58 -5.40 -30.01
N ILE A 343 -2.87 -5.02 -28.77
CA ILE A 343 -1.94 -5.13 -27.62
C ILE A 343 -1.46 -6.58 -27.44
N LEU A 344 -2.30 -7.59 -27.71
CA LEU A 344 -1.92 -8.99 -27.59
C LEU A 344 -0.88 -9.41 -28.64
N GLN A 345 -1.02 -8.89 -29.87
CA GLN A 345 -0.09 -9.16 -30.98
C GLN A 345 1.22 -8.37 -30.80
N VAL A 346 1.11 -7.08 -30.42
CA VAL A 346 2.28 -6.23 -30.14
C VAL A 346 3.08 -6.78 -28.98
N ALA A 347 2.42 -7.16 -27.87
CA ALA A 347 3.06 -7.79 -26.74
C ALA A 347 3.82 -9.04 -27.19
N GLN A 348 3.14 -10.02 -27.83
CA GLN A 348 3.74 -11.26 -28.33
C GLN A 348 5.00 -11.00 -29.17
N ARG A 349 4.95 -10.03 -30.09
CA ARG A 349 6.06 -9.69 -31.00
C ARG A 349 7.27 -9.10 -30.27
N VAL A 350 7.04 -8.27 -29.25
CA VAL A 350 8.14 -7.61 -28.50
C VAL A 350 8.84 -8.62 -27.58
N GLY A 351 8.10 -9.56 -26.98
CA GLY A 351 8.66 -10.54 -26.05
C GLY A 351 9.07 -9.95 -24.69
N PRO A 352 9.38 -10.75 -23.67
CA PRO A 352 9.86 -10.23 -22.39
C PRO A 352 11.26 -9.62 -22.52
N PRO A 353 11.55 -8.48 -21.88
CA PRO A 353 12.86 -7.83 -21.98
C PRO A 353 13.94 -8.70 -21.31
N ARG A 354 15.00 -9.05 -22.05
CA ARG A 354 15.94 -10.12 -21.63
C ARG A 354 17.21 -9.66 -20.91
N GLU A 355 17.65 -8.42 -21.13
CA GLU A 355 18.87 -7.86 -20.52
C GLU A 355 18.63 -6.43 -20.04
N GLY A 356 19.34 -6.04 -18.97
CA GLY A 356 19.46 -4.66 -18.54
C GLY A 356 20.51 -3.87 -19.34
N ARG A 357 20.65 -2.57 -19.04
CA ARG A 357 21.52 -1.65 -19.80
C ARG A 357 23.01 -1.83 -19.51
N THR A 358 23.37 -2.38 -18.35
CA THR A 358 24.77 -2.56 -17.90
C THR A 358 25.11 -4.02 -17.58
N ARG A 359 24.46 -4.95 -18.30
CA ARG A 359 24.56 -6.43 -18.13
C ARG A 359 23.85 -6.99 -16.89
N GLU A 360 22.90 -6.26 -16.31
CA GLU A 360 22.00 -6.82 -15.30
C GLU A 360 21.15 -7.93 -15.94
N ILE A 361 20.97 -9.05 -15.24
CA ILE A 361 20.09 -10.14 -15.72
C ILE A 361 18.79 -10.05 -14.91
N PRO A 362 17.64 -9.73 -15.53
CA PRO A 362 16.38 -9.71 -14.82
C PRO A 362 16.01 -11.13 -14.37
N GLN A 363 15.33 -11.27 -13.23
CA GLN A 363 15.13 -12.58 -12.60
C GLN A 363 14.34 -13.60 -13.44
N TRP A 364 13.54 -13.15 -14.42
CA TRP A 364 12.82 -14.02 -15.39
C TRP A 364 13.71 -14.51 -16.54
N VAL A 365 14.99 -14.13 -16.56
CA VAL A 365 16.01 -14.71 -17.42
C VAL A 365 17.02 -15.44 -16.54
N ASP A 366 17.36 -16.65 -16.93
CA ASP A 366 18.33 -17.48 -16.24
C ASP A 366 19.78 -17.01 -16.47
N PHE A 367 20.72 -17.59 -15.72
CA PHE A 367 22.09 -17.10 -15.69
C PHE A 367 22.82 -17.29 -17.02
N PHE A 368 22.25 -18.03 -17.98
CA PHE A 368 22.82 -18.24 -19.30
C PHE A 368 22.06 -17.52 -20.43
N GLY A 369 20.85 -17.03 -20.17
CA GLY A 369 20.04 -16.23 -21.12
C GLY A 369 18.70 -16.87 -21.51
N LYS A 370 18.34 -18.01 -20.90
CA LYS A 370 17.07 -18.71 -21.12
C LYS A 370 15.93 -18.00 -20.41
N LEU A 371 14.80 -17.82 -21.09
CA LEU A 371 13.60 -17.19 -20.54
C LEU A 371 12.83 -18.18 -19.64
N ASP A 372 12.51 -17.78 -18.42
CA ASP A 372 11.51 -18.41 -17.55
C ASP A 372 10.18 -17.66 -17.74
N GLU A 373 9.40 -18.11 -18.73
CA GLU A 373 8.14 -17.47 -19.14
C GLU A 373 7.14 -17.39 -17.99
N GLN A 374 7.10 -18.44 -17.14
CA GLN A 374 6.19 -18.50 -16.01
C GLN A 374 6.54 -17.44 -14.98
N ARG A 375 7.83 -17.29 -14.68
CA ARG A 375 8.32 -16.27 -13.76
C ARG A 375 8.10 -14.87 -14.30
N TRP A 376 8.27 -14.65 -15.60
CA TRP A 376 7.89 -13.39 -16.25
C TRP A 376 6.40 -13.10 -16.04
N ALA A 377 5.51 -14.04 -16.35
CA ALA A 377 4.07 -13.90 -16.16
C ALA A 377 3.68 -13.63 -14.69
N ASP A 378 4.32 -14.33 -13.74
CA ASP A 378 4.05 -14.14 -12.31
C ASP A 378 4.50 -12.75 -11.80
N ILE A 379 5.63 -12.23 -12.30
CA ILE A 379 6.13 -10.90 -11.93
C ILE A 379 5.33 -9.79 -12.61
N LEU A 380 5.04 -9.93 -13.91
CA LEU A 380 4.19 -8.99 -14.64
C LEU A 380 2.79 -8.94 -14.03
N GLY A 381 2.22 -10.10 -13.68
CA GLY A 381 0.96 -10.23 -12.96
C GLY A 381 0.99 -9.55 -11.58
N ALA A 382 2.09 -9.68 -10.83
CA ALA A 382 2.26 -9.00 -9.55
C ALA A 382 2.33 -7.47 -9.69
N VAL A 383 3.13 -6.98 -10.65
CA VAL A 383 3.26 -5.55 -10.96
C VAL A 383 1.93 -4.96 -11.40
N CYS A 384 1.25 -5.59 -12.36
CA CYS A 384 -0.01 -5.07 -12.86
C CYS A 384 -1.10 -5.08 -11.79
N PHE A 385 -1.16 -6.11 -10.93
CA PHE A 385 -2.11 -6.13 -9.82
C PHE A 385 -1.82 -5.02 -8.78
N ALA A 386 -0.55 -4.70 -8.53
CA ALA A 386 -0.18 -3.58 -7.67
C ALA A 386 -0.66 -2.24 -8.25
N PHE A 387 -0.46 -1.98 -9.55
CA PHE A 387 -1.02 -0.81 -10.23
C PHE A 387 -2.55 -0.78 -10.17
N ASN A 388 -3.22 -1.90 -10.43
CA ASN A 388 -4.68 -1.98 -10.43
C ASN A 388 -5.29 -1.70 -9.04
N THR A 389 -4.58 -2.02 -7.96
CA THR A 389 -5.09 -1.86 -6.59
C THR A 389 -4.65 -0.58 -5.88
N ARG A 390 -3.58 0.09 -6.35
CA ARG A 390 -3.02 1.30 -5.72
C ARG A 390 -2.99 2.52 -6.63
N GLY A 391 -3.30 2.36 -7.92
CA GLY A 391 -3.28 3.44 -8.90
C GLY A 391 -1.86 3.83 -9.33
N VAL A 392 -1.66 5.12 -9.58
CA VAL A 392 -0.39 5.69 -10.06
C VAL A 392 0.69 5.57 -8.98
N MET A 393 1.87 5.07 -9.37
CA MET A 393 3.02 4.92 -8.46
C MET A 393 4.35 5.18 -9.18
N SER A 394 5.40 5.47 -8.40
CA SER A 394 6.78 5.55 -8.90
C SER A 394 7.38 4.16 -9.07
N VAL A 395 8.47 4.06 -9.83
CA VAL A 395 9.33 2.87 -9.89
C VAL A 395 9.71 2.39 -8.49
N LYS A 396 10.09 3.30 -7.58
CA LYS A 396 10.39 2.97 -6.19
C LYS A 396 9.15 2.44 -5.46
N GLY A 397 8.01 3.14 -5.56
CA GLY A 397 6.74 2.71 -4.98
C GLY A 397 6.31 1.31 -5.47
N MET A 398 6.63 0.95 -6.72
CA MET A 398 6.39 -0.37 -7.29
C MET A 398 7.34 -1.45 -6.74
N CYS A 399 8.63 -1.16 -6.53
CA CYS A 399 9.53 -2.05 -5.81
C CYS A 399 9.07 -2.27 -4.36
N ASP A 400 8.77 -1.17 -3.66
CA ASP A 400 8.24 -1.16 -2.29
C ASP A 400 6.89 -1.89 -2.18
N ALA A 401 6.10 -1.89 -3.25
CA ALA A 401 4.77 -2.46 -3.33
C ALA A 401 4.73 -3.99 -3.28
N ILE A 402 5.74 -4.64 -3.87
CA ILE A 402 5.89 -6.10 -3.97
C ILE A 402 7.23 -6.59 -3.40
N ALA A 403 7.88 -5.80 -2.54
CA ALA A 403 9.14 -6.17 -1.90
C ALA A 403 9.03 -7.52 -1.15
N PRO A 404 10.08 -8.37 -1.19
CA PRO A 404 11.40 -8.16 -1.80
C PRO A 404 11.51 -8.65 -3.26
N ILE A 405 10.39 -8.80 -4.00
CA ILE A 405 10.37 -9.51 -5.29
C ILE A 405 11.06 -8.75 -6.43
N LEU A 406 11.06 -7.41 -6.43
CA LEU A 406 11.42 -6.60 -7.60
C LEU A 406 12.51 -5.57 -7.29
N ASP A 407 13.65 -5.66 -7.97
CA ASP A 407 14.71 -4.64 -7.93
C ASP A 407 14.40 -3.46 -8.88
N VAL A 408 15.01 -2.30 -8.63
CA VAL A 408 14.70 -1.03 -9.32
C VAL A 408 14.96 -1.07 -10.84
N PHE A 409 15.94 -1.85 -11.31
CA PHE A 409 16.20 -1.99 -12.75
C PHE A 409 15.15 -2.90 -13.43
N GLU A 410 14.72 -3.97 -12.76
CA GLU A 410 13.65 -4.86 -13.25
C GLU A 410 12.33 -4.08 -13.39
N ALA A 411 12.04 -3.25 -12.38
CA ALA A 411 10.93 -2.31 -12.38
C ALA A 411 10.98 -1.34 -13.58
N GLN A 412 12.17 -0.82 -13.92
CA GLN A 412 12.35 0.05 -15.09
C GLN A 412 12.17 -0.70 -16.41
N LEU A 413 12.70 -1.93 -16.53
CA LEU A 413 12.52 -2.78 -17.71
C LEU A 413 11.02 -3.07 -17.97
N ILE A 414 10.28 -3.48 -16.93
CA ILE A 414 8.84 -3.73 -17.01
C ILE A 414 8.09 -2.45 -17.40
N VAL A 415 8.45 -1.30 -16.84
CA VAL A 415 7.84 0.00 -17.20
C VAL A 415 8.11 0.40 -18.65
N SER A 416 9.36 0.30 -19.13
CA SER A 416 9.66 0.63 -20.53
C SER A 416 8.95 -0.31 -21.50
N TRP A 417 8.99 -1.61 -21.21
CA TRP A 417 8.33 -2.63 -22.02
C TRP A 417 6.80 -2.47 -22.03
N GLY A 418 6.20 -2.18 -20.88
CA GLY A 418 4.75 -1.97 -20.78
C GLY A 418 4.28 -0.72 -21.53
N LEU A 419 5.08 0.34 -21.54
CA LEU A 419 4.82 1.54 -22.34
C LEU A 419 5.01 1.32 -23.85
N GLU A 420 5.97 0.47 -24.25
CA GLU A 420 6.20 0.10 -25.66
C GLU A 420 5.10 -0.82 -26.20
N THR A 421 4.58 -1.73 -25.38
CA THR A 421 3.54 -2.70 -25.75
C THR A 421 2.11 -2.19 -25.58
N GLY A 422 1.90 -1.07 -24.86
CA GLY A 422 0.58 -0.54 -24.53
C GLY A 422 -0.09 -1.22 -23.32
N VAL A 423 0.59 -2.16 -22.66
CA VAL A 423 0.15 -2.73 -21.35
C VAL A 423 0.07 -1.61 -20.30
N PHE A 424 0.94 -0.61 -20.40
CA PHE A 424 0.88 0.63 -19.64
C PHE A 424 0.66 1.84 -20.56
N ALA A 425 -0.06 2.82 -20.05
CA ALA A 425 -0.33 4.10 -20.69
C ALA A 425 0.22 5.26 -19.85
N ARG A 426 0.41 6.44 -20.46
CA ARG A 426 0.70 7.69 -19.75
C ARG A 426 -0.60 8.49 -19.59
N ALA A 427 -1.06 8.68 -18.36
CA ALA A 427 -2.31 9.37 -18.08
C ALA A 427 -2.28 10.87 -18.41
N THR A 428 -1.09 11.49 -18.36
CA THR A 428 -0.88 12.90 -18.73
C THR A 428 0.51 13.10 -19.35
N HIS A 429 0.74 14.25 -19.99
CA HIS A 429 2.04 14.66 -20.56
C HIS A 429 3.23 14.64 -19.57
N ARG A 430 2.99 14.49 -18.25
CA ARG A 430 4.02 14.43 -17.22
C ARG A 430 3.94 13.09 -16.47
N SER A 431 4.73 12.13 -16.94
CA SER A 431 5.23 10.89 -16.32
C SER A 431 4.28 9.90 -15.60
N ASN A 432 3.01 10.22 -15.35
CA ASN A 432 2.13 9.33 -14.60
C ASN A 432 1.77 8.08 -15.41
N ILE A 433 2.18 6.90 -14.92
CA ILE A 433 1.95 5.60 -15.54
C ILE A 433 0.67 4.98 -14.98
N THR A 434 -0.18 4.47 -15.86
CA THR A 434 -1.41 3.73 -15.57
C THR A 434 -1.44 2.43 -16.38
N LEU A 435 -2.32 1.50 -16.04
CA LEU A 435 -2.61 0.34 -16.88
C LEU A 435 -3.35 0.76 -18.16
N GLY A 436 -3.16 0.00 -19.25
CA GLY A 436 -4.03 0.05 -20.42
C GLY A 436 -5.39 -0.63 -20.16
N GLU A 437 -6.15 -0.93 -21.21
CA GLU A 437 -7.44 -1.64 -21.09
C GLU A 437 -7.27 -3.17 -20.96
N TRP A 438 -6.41 -3.77 -21.78
CA TRP A 438 -6.30 -5.23 -21.96
C TRP A 438 -5.10 -5.88 -21.25
N TRP A 439 -4.47 -5.15 -20.33
CA TRP A 439 -3.27 -5.55 -19.57
C TRP A 439 -3.37 -6.95 -18.92
N TRP A 440 -4.55 -7.32 -18.43
CA TRP A 440 -4.81 -8.57 -17.69
C TRP A 440 -4.80 -9.80 -18.60
N LEU A 441 -5.10 -9.65 -19.89
CA LEU A 441 -4.93 -10.72 -20.90
C LEU A 441 -3.45 -10.95 -21.26
N VAL A 442 -2.61 -9.92 -21.14
CA VAL A 442 -1.16 -10.02 -21.36
C VAL A 442 -0.45 -10.62 -20.14
N ALA A 443 -0.90 -10.28 -18.93
CA ALA A 443 -0.22 -10.60 -17.67
C ALA A 443 0.05 -12.10 -17.41
N GLN A 444 -0.75 -13.01 -17.97
CA GLN A 444 -0.53 -14.47 -17.89
C GLN A 444 -0.50 -15.14 -19.27
N ARG A 445 -0.16 -14.39 -20.32
CA ARG A 445 0.12 -14.96 -21.64
C ARG A 445 1.47 -15.70 -21.59
N LEU A 446 1.53 -16.88 -22.21
CA LEU A 446 2.78 -17.62 -22.42
C LEU A 446 3.46 -17.18 -23.72
N TRP A 447 4.76 -17.42 -23.84
CA TRP A 447 5.69 -16.70 -24.70
C TRP A 447 6.48 -17.64 -25.61
N ASN A 448 5.76 -18.34 -26.50
CA ASN A 448 6.31 -19.17 -27.58
C ASN A 448 7.36 -18.43 -28.44
#